data_AF-A0A6G0X2V1-F1
#
_entry.id   AF-A0A6G0X2V1-F1
#
_cell.length_a   1.000
_cell.length_b   1.000
_cell.length_c   1.000
_cell.angle_alpha   90.00
_cell.angle_beta   90.00
_cell.angle_gamma   90.00
#
_symmetry.space_group_name_H-M   'P 1'
#
loop_
_entity.id
_entity.type
_entity.pdbx_description
1 polymer ?
#
loop_
_entity_poly.entity_id
_entity_poly.type
_entity_poly.pdbx_seq_one_letter_code
_entity_poly.pdbx_strand_id
1 'polypeptide(L)'
;MVRANNCRQTGRPRWKYTFAHIVFITDEFSQREVTSYTLPIEKPLVPLSVVEQQHHESLRARLLFTPSACTSHSIVVEDQSGSIRTSDVDDFRTRSDAVFGTIALDLIGKHLDDDQGAISGTDVMTIVEMRDEATTVFYREPLTNVLFNKVVAHMVTWEILGRYRCGHGAMELDEPEDSCAVMLMFLSDGKPSDGKKSFIEQLKSRMDDLGARFGPRLRVGMIGFAGSGNDFSVLQDMTKMAQQAGAHGTFSNPQVCATKLSSAVTELRSDLSATRTALMTTGMSMAPRKLQEVSMEQQFLHLTSNFMEDGQWTVYLSDVQRYVLIDHPKHGQGLKNWKQVELFQPTATGIAIRKRIFALGAERIVYQLCEIEENRSRSHLNLQRYRIVGPLMVGKDSKFIEQDDENAKISFHEVFCKTQREAGKWADRFNAATASFRVPKIAFLDCSVYEFDGKGLLVEKLLDNAKYKKWNGNNGYVDGQSTPRVPSMEKLLRQLDAKDTMQLDAIQEMDEDDEEAQDDPVTPSASAEVPVEDIPQAFSHFTFWKSHRNLLVCDLQGVFNAANNVFELTDPVIHHAASKGKKREYGRTDRGQAGMHRFFTTHHCNALCTLLRLPACH
;
A
#
# COMPACT_ATOMS: atom_id res chain seq x y z
N MET A 1 -44.22 -17.37 -20.00
CA MET A 1 -44.23 -17.49 -21.48
C MET A 1 -44.91 -16.26 -22.04
N VAL A 2 -44.20 -15.47 -22.84
CA VAL A 2 -44.73 -14.22 -23.43
C VAL A 2 -44.47 -14.27 -24.94
N ARG A 3 -45.36 -13.67 -25.74
CA ARG A 3 -45.18 -13.62 -27.20
C ARG A 3 -43.99 -12.71 -27.54
N ALA A 4 -43.03 -13.22 -28.30
CA ALA A 4 -41.91 -12.43 -28.82
C ALA A 4 -42.28 -11.79 -30.17
N ASN A 5 -41.45 -10.87 -30.65
CA ASN A 5 -41.60 -10.33 -32.01
C ASN A 5 -41.55 -11.47 -33.03
N ASN A 6 -42.46 -11.44 -34.00
CA ASN A 6 -42.49 -12.41 -35.09
C ASN A 6 -41.14 -12.39 -35.85
N CYS A 7 -40.81 -13.52 -36.46
CA CYS A 7 -39.62 -13.61 -37.32
C CYS A 7 -39.68 -12.56 -38.42
N ARG A 8 -38.68 -11.66 -38.49
CA ARG A 8 -38.65 -10.58 -39.50
C ARG A 8 -38.63 -11.08 -40.94
N GLN A 9 -38.07 -12.28 -41.18
CA GLN A 9 -37.97 -12.86 -42.53
C GLN A 9 -39.19 -13.69 -42.92
N THR A 10 -39.81 -14.40 -41.97
CA THR A 10 -40.86 -15.39 -42.27
C THR A 10 -42.24 -15.03 -41.72
N GLY A 11 -42.35 -13.97 -40.90
CA GLY A 11 -43.59 -13.54 -40.25
C GLY A 11 -44.13 -14.48 -39.16
N ARG A 12 -43.47 -15.63 -38.96
CA ARG A 12 -43.90 -16.68 -38.03
C ARG A 12 -43.81 -16.23 -36.56
N PRO A 13 -44.73 -16.69 -35.70
CA PRO A 13 -44.72 -16.34 -34.29
C PRO A 13 -43.50 -16.92 -33.57
N ARG A 14 -43.05 -16.25 -32.51
CA ARG A 14 -41.95 -16.69 -31.65
C ARG A 14 -42.36 -16.56 -30.20
N TRP A 15 -41.75 -17.38 -29.35
CA TRP A 15 -42.03 -17.39 -27.91
C TRP A 15 -40.81 -16.96 -27.11
N LYS A 16 -41.08 -16.21 -26.03
CA LYS A 16 -40.08 -15.74 -25.07
C LYS A 16 -40.26 -16.47 -23.74
N TYR A 17 -39.19 -17.11 -23.29
CA TYR A 17 -39.06 -17.73 -21.98
C TYR A 17 -37.97 -17.02 -21.19
N THR A 18 -38.10 -16.98 -19.87
CA THR A 18 -37.07 -16.47 -18.98
C THR A 18 -36.83 -17.53 -17.91
N PHE A 19 -35.60 -18.00 -17.81
CA PHE A 19 -35.18 -19.03 -16.87
C PHE A 19 -33.76 -18.73 -16.38
N ALA A 20 -33.55 -18.74 -15.06
CA ALA A 20 -32.25 -18.48 -14.44
C ALA A 20 -31.53 -17.23 -15.01
N HIS A 21 -32.23 -16.09 -15.07
CA HIS A 21 -31.75 -14.83 -15.65
C HIS A 21 -31.43 -14.84 -17.15
N ILE A 22 -31.67 -15.94 -17.88
CA ILE A 22 -31.49 -16.01 -19.33
C ILE A 22 -32.86 -15.96 -20.01
N VAL A 23 -33.00 -15.08 -20.99
CA VAL A 23 -34.13 -15.02 -21.89
C VAL A 23 -33.87 -15.91 -23.10
N PHE A 24 -34.74 -16.87 -23.35
CA PHE A 24 -34.72 -17.71 -24.54
C PHE A 24 -35.83 -17.27 -25.50
N ILE A 25 -35.48 -17.10 -26.78
CA ILE A 25 -36.42 -16.92 -27.88
C ILE A 25 -36.45 -18.22 -28.67
N THR A 26 -37.64 -18.81 -28.80
CA THR A 26 -37.83 -20.06 -29.55
C THR A 26 -38.64 -19.83 -30.81
N ASP A 27 -38.66 -20.85 -31.66
CA ASP A 27 -39.54 -20.94 -32.83
C ASP A 27 -41.03 -21.02 -32.45
N GLU A 28 -41.89 -21.09 -33.47
CA GLU A 28 -43.35 -21.07 -33.34
C GLU A 28 -43.93 -22.24 -32.53
N PHE A 29 -43.21 -23.35 -32.48
CA PHE A 29 -43.61 -24.56 -31.74
C PHE A 29 -42.94 -24.67 -30.35
N SER A 30 -42.07 -23.73 -29.99
CA SER A 30 -41.27 -23.78 -28.76
C SER A 30 -40.39 -25.01 -28.63
N GLN A 31 -39.94 -25.56 -29.75
CA GLN A 31 -39.11 -26.78 -29.78
C GLN A 31 -37.64 -26.49 -30.05
N ARG A 32 -37.33 -25.35 -30.66
CA ARG A 32 -35.96 -24.98 -31.01
C ARG A 32 -35.64 -23.56 -30.53
N GLU A 33 -34.50 -23.43 -29.85
CA GLU A 33 -33.92 -22.13 -29.53
C GLU A 33 -33.48 -21.42 -30.82
N VAL A 34 -33.91 -20.17 -30.96
CA VAL A 34 -33.49 -19.25 -32.02
C VAL A 34 -32.35 -18.38 -31.54
N THR A 35 -32.44 -17.86 -30.32
CA THR A 35 -31.42 -17.06 -29.65
C THR A 35 -31.71 -16.99 -28.15
N SER A 36 -30.69 -16.77 -27.34
CA SER A 36 -30.82 -16.46 -25.92
C SER A 36 -29.95 -15.26 -25.54
N TYR A 37 -30.32 -14.58 -24.45
CA TYR A 37 -29.55 -13.48 -23.86
C TYR A 37 -29.82 -13.36 -22.36
N THR A 38 -28.80 -13.01 -21.58
CA THR A 38 -28.93 -12.77 -20.13
C THR A 38 -29.63 -11.44 -19.86
N LEU A 39 -30.52 -11.41 -18.86
CA LEU A 39 -31.10 -10.19 -18.32
C LEU A 39 -30.04 -9.41 -17.53
N PRO A 40 -30.10 -8.07 -17.51
CA PRO A 40 -29.18 -7.27 -16.69
C PRO A 40 -29.29 -7.68 -15.22
N ILE A 41 -28.15 -7.82 -14.54
CA ILE A 41 -28.13 -7.85 -13.08
C ILE A 41 -28.51 -6.44 -12.61
N GLU A 42 -29.65 -6.31 -11.93
CA GLU A 42 -29.99 -5.08 -11.21
C GLU A 42 -29.00 -4.91 -10.04
N LYS A 43 -27.89 -4.21 -10.29
CA LYS A 43 -26.99 -3.78 -9.23
C LYS A 43 -27.59 -2.53 -8.58
N PRO A 44 -28.03 -2.57 -7.32
CA PRO A 44 -28.59 -1.39 -6.67
C PRO A 44 -27.51 -0.32 -6.60
N LEU A 45 -27.83 0.88 -7.08
CA LEU A 45 -26.99 2.05 -6.87
C LEU A 45 -26.87 2.31 -5.37
N VAL A 46 -25.70 2.76 -4.94
CA VAL A 46 -25.49 3.18 -3.55
C VAL A 46 -26.39 4.40 -3.29
N PRO A 47 -27.22 4.43 -2.24
CA PRO A 47 -27.97 5.63 -1.88
C PRO A 47 -27.00 6.77 -1.55
N LEU A 48 -27.12 7.89 -2.25
CA LEU A 48 -26.26 9.06 -2.06
C LEU A 48 -27.08 10.25 -1.55
N SER A 49 -26.57 10.90 -0.52
CA SER A 49 -27.06 12.21 -0.08
C SER A 49 -26.64 13.32 -1.06
N VAL A 50 -27.36 14.45 -1.04
CA VAL A 50 -27.00 15.65 -1.81
C VAL A 50 -25.59 16.15 -1.44
N VAL A 51 -25.22 16.02 -0.16
CA VAL A 51 -23.92 16.43 0.37
C VAL A 51 -22.79 15.61 -0.24
N GLU A 52 -22.94 14.28 -0.34
CA GLU A 52 -21.92 13.41 -0.95
C GLU A 52 -21.68 13.72 -2.43
N GLN A 53 -22.73 14.09 -3.16
CA GLN A 53 -22.62 14.50 -4.56
C GLN A 53 -21.86 15.84 -4.69
N GLN A 54 -22.21 16.84 -3.88
CA GLN A 54 -21.53 18.14 -3.86
C GLN A 54 -20.05 18.00 -3.45
N HIS A 55 -19.79 17.14 -2.46
CA HIS A 55 -18.44 16.82 -2.00
C HIS A 55 -17.59 16.19 -3.10
N HIS A 56 -18.13 15.23 -3.85
CA HIS A 56 -17.45 14.64 -4.99
C HIS A 56 -17.12 15.67 -6.07
N GLU A 57 -18.07 16.54 -6.43
CA GLU A 57 -17.85 17.59 -7.43
C GLU A 57 -16.78 18.60 -6.99
N SER A 58 -16.82 19.00 -5.71
CA SER A 58 -15.84 19.91 -5.12
C SER A 58 -14.43 19.29 -5.09
N LEU A 59 -14.32 18.03 -4.69
CA LEU A 59 -13.05 17.31 -4.71
C LEU A 59 -12.51 17.19 -6.14
N ARG A 60 -13.37 16.81 -7.09
CA ARG A 60 -12.99 16.70 -8.50
C ARG A 60 -12.45 18.03 -9.03
N ALA A 61 -13.16 19.13 -8.80
CA ALA A 61 -12.72 20.45 -9.23
C ALA A 61 -11.33 20.81 -8.69
N ARG A 62 -11.05 20.46 -7.43
CA ARG A 62 -9.76 20.70 -6.80
C ARG A 62 -8.64 19.80 -7.29
N LEU A 63 -8.89 18.50 -7.48
CA LEU A 63 -7.88 17.59 -8.02
C LEU A 63 -7.57 17.88 -9.49
N LEU A 64 -8.49 18.52 -10.22
CA LEU A 64 -8.25 19.07 -11.55
C LEU A 64 -7.44 20.36 -11.51
N PHE A 65 -7.69 21.24 -10.52
CA PHE A 65 -6.93 22.48 -10.34
C PHE A 65 -5.51 22.22 -9.81
N THR A 66 -5.35 21.23 -8.93
CA THR A 66 -4.08 20.84 -8.29
C THR A 66 -3.80 19.34 -8.51
N PRO A 67 -3.34 18.93 -9.70
CA PRO A 67 -3.06 17.52 -10.01
C PRO A 67 -2.03 16.87 -9.08
N SER A 68 -1.08 17.65 -8.56
CA SER A 68 -0.03 17.23 -7.61
C SER A 68 -0.55 16.68 -6.28
N ALA A 69 -1.82 16.95 -5.95
CA ALA A 69 -2.46 16.35 -4.79
C ALA A 69 -2.84 14.88 -5.00
N CYS A 70 -2.89 14.41 -6.24
CA CYS A 70 -3.30 13.05 -6.55
C CYS A 70 -2.24 12.05 -6.10
N THR A 71 -2.69 11.05 -5.32
CA THR A 71 -1.83 9.98 -4.80
C THR A 71 -1.73 8.83 -5.78
N SER A 72 -2.80 8.57 -6.53
CA SER A 72 -2.77 7.68 -7.68
C SER A 72 -3.74 8.10 -8.77
N HIS A 73 -3.42 7.71 -10.00
CA HIS A 73 -4.25 7.89 -11.17
C HIS A 73 -4.42 6.56 -11.91
N SER A 74 -5.63 6.04 -11.92
CA SER A 74 -6.02 4.82 -12.65
C SER A 74 -6.61 5.19 -14.00
N ILE A 75 -5.94 4.82 -15.08
CA ILE A 75 -6.40 5.05 -16.45
C ILE A 75 -6.81 3.71 -17.03
N VAL A 76 -8.10 3.59 -17.30
CA VAL A 76 -8.68 2.40 -17.92
C VAL A 76 -8.98 2.70 -19.37
N VAL A 77 -8.35 1.97 -20.28
CA VAL A 77 -8.64 2.02 -21.71
C VAL A 77 -9.34 0.73 -22.07
N GLU A 78 -10.60 0.85 -22.48
CA GLU A 78 -11.41 -0.28 -22.91
C GLU A 78 -11.65 -0.20 -24.42
N ASP A 79 -11.30 -1.27 -25.11
CA ASP A 79 -11.68 -1.50 -26.49
C ASP A 79 -13.20 -1.74 -26.58
N GLN A 80 -13.89 -1.07 -27.49
CA GLN A 80 -15.32 -1.25 -27.75
C GLN A 80 -15.57 -1.86 -29.13
N SER A 81 -14.71 -2.81 -29.50
CA SER A 81 -14.83 -3.61 -30.71
C SER A 81 -16.17 -4.37 -30.76
N GLY A 82 -16.62 -4.71 -31.97
CA GLY A 82 -17.91 -5.39 -32.16
C GLY A 82 -18.04 -6.71 -31.40
N SER A 83 -16.93 -7.39 -31.13
CA SER A 83 -16.84 -8.64 -30.36
C SER A 83 -16.99 -8.45 -28.86
N ILE A 84 -16.75 -7.26 -28.32
CA ILE A 84 -16.97 -6.95 -26.89
C ILE A 84 -18.47 -6.81 -26.55
N ARG A 85 -19.32 -6.75 -27.59
CA ARG A 85 -20.79 -6.80 -27.47
C ARG A 85 -21.35 -8.23 -27.43
N THR A 86 -20.50 -9.25 -27.46
CA THR A 86 -20.95 -10.65 -27.41
C THR A 86 -21.41 -11.05 -26.01
N SER A 87 -22.45 -11.89 -25.96
CA SER A 87 -23.06 -12.41 -24.73
C SER A 87 -22.53 -13.81 -24.42
N ASP A 88 -21.24 -13.92 -24.13
CA ASP A 88 -20.56 -15.19 -23.89
C ASP A 88 -19.77 -15.23 -22.57
N VAL A 89 -20.00 -14.26 -21.69
CA VAL A 89 -19.50 -14.25 -20.31
C VAL A 89 -20.64 -14.61 -19.38
N ASP A 90 -20.41 -15.60 -18.52
CA ASP A 90 -21.38 -16.02 -17.51
C ASP A 90 -21.82 -14.84 -16.63
N ASP A 91 -23.11 -14.79 -16.30
CA ASP A 91 -23.76 -13.76 -15.46
C ASP A 91 -23.78 -12.32 -16.01
N PHE A 92 -23.18 -12.06 -17.17
CA PHE A 92 -23.18 -10.74 -17.80
C PHE A 92 -23.88 -10.74 -19.16
N ARG A 93 -24.47 -9.61 -19.53
CA ARG A 93 -25.16 -9.47 -20.82
C ARG A 93 -24.17 -9.35 -21.97
N THR A 94 -23.06 -8.66 -21.76
CA THR A 94 -21.99 -8.51 -22.75
C THR A 94 -20.63 -8.63 -22.08
N ARG A 95 -19.57 -8.86 -22.87
CA ARG A 95 -18.19 -8.73 -22.37
C ARG A 95 -17.92 -7.33 -21.80
N SER A 96 -18.48 -6.28 -22.40
CA SER A 96 -18.36 -4.91 -21.88
C SER A 96 -19.02 -4.76 -20.50
N ASP A 97 -20.21 -5.34 -20.30
CA ASP A 97 -20.88 -5.35 -19.00
C ASP A 97 -20.02 -6.06 -17.94
N ALA A 98 -19.36 -7.15 -18.31
CA ALA A 98 -18.43 -7.84 -17.43
C ALA A 98 -17.23 -6.95 -17.06
N VAL A 99 -16.69 -6.21 -18.02
CA VAL A 99 -15.59 -5.26 -17.80
C VAL A 99 -16.02 -4.12 -16.88
N PHE A 100 -17.09 -3.39 -17.20
CA PHE A 100 -17.58 -2.30 -16.35
C PHE A 100 -18.03 -2.80 -14.97
N GLY A 101 -18.64 -3.99 -14.91
CA GLY A 101 -18.99 -4.64 -13.65
C GLY A 101 -17.76 -4.94 -12.78
N THR A 102 -16.66 -5.38 -13.41
CA THR A 102 -15.38 -5.63 -12.73
C THR A 102 -14.72 -4.32 -12.29
N ILE A 103 -14.73 -3.27 -13.12
CA ILE A 103 -14.22 -1.94 -12.74
C ILE A 103 -15.00 -1.40 -11.53
N ALA A 104 -16.33 -1.45 -11.58
CA ALA A 104 -17.18 -0.99 -10.49
C ALA A 104 -16.92 -1.75 -9.19
N LEU A 105 -16.88 -3.08 -9.23
CA LEU A 105 -16.75 -3.89 -8.01
C LEU A 105 -15.30 -3.98 -7.51
N ASP A 106 -14.35 -4.27 -8.39
CA ASP A 106 -12.98 -4.61 -7.99
C ASP A 106 -12.02 -3.42 -7.97
N LEU A 107 -12.16 -2.46 -8.88
CA LEU A 107 -11.34 -1.24 -8.84
C LEU A 107 -11.92 -0.21 -7.88
N ILE A 108 -13.24 0.02 -7.92
CA ILE A 108 -13.88 1.07 -7.12
C ILE A 108 -14.44 0.50 -5.82
N GLY A 109 -15.34 -0.48 -5.85
CA GLY A 109 -16.05 -1.01 -4.69
C GLY A 109 -15.11 -1.52 -3.60
N LYS A 110 -14.25 -2.49 -3.93
CA LYS A 110 -13.19 -2.96 -3.02
C LYS A 110 -12.28 -1.84 -2.53
N HIS A 111 -12.14 -0.72 -3.27
CA HIS A 111 -11.27 0.41 -2.87
C HIS A 111 -11.95 1.20 -1.79
N LEU A 112 -13.25 1.33 -1.86
CA LEU A 112 -14.06 1.96 -0.84
C LEU A 112 -14.24 1.05 0.40
N ASP A 113 -14.18 -0.26 0.22
CA ASP A 113 -14.32 -1.26 1.31
C ASP A 113 -12.99 -1.65 1.99
N ASP A 114 -11.83 -1.16 1.51
CA ASP A 114 -10.53 -1.54 2.07
C ASP A 114 -10.31 -0.87 3.45
N ASP A 115 -10.62 -1.60 4.53
CA ASP A 115 -10.50 -1.21 5.94
C ASP A 115 -9.05 -0.85 6.38
N GLN A 116 -8.03 -1.11 5.55
CA GLN A 116 -6.61 -0.95 5.88
C GLN A 116 -6.08 0.51 5.77
N GLY A 117 -6.96 1.52 5.86
CA GLY A 117 -6.55 2.93 5.90
C GLY A 117 -5.86 3.43 4.63
N ALA A 118 -6.06 2.74 3.52
CA ALA A 118 -5.43 3.01 2.23
C ALA A 118 -6.23 4.01 1.37
N ILE A 119 -7.45 4.39 1.76
CA ILE A 119 -8.29 5.31 0.98
C ILE A 119 -7.81 6.74 1.22
N SER A 120 -6.89 7.21 0.38
CA SER A 120 -6.68 8.64 0.23
C SER A 120 -7.75 9.13 -0.73
N GLY A 121 -8.67 9.97 -0.30
CA GLY A 121 -9.67 10.61 -1.18
C GLY A 121 -9.06 11.50 -2.27
N THR A 122 -7.78 11.34 -2.61
CA THR A 122 -7.04 11.97 -3.69
C THR A 122 -6.75 11.00 -4.84
N ASP A 123 -7.25 9.76 -4.79
CA ASP A 123 -7.13 8.79 -5.88
C ASP A 123 -8.17 9.10 -6.96
N VAL A 124 -7.73 9.14 -8.23
CA VAL A 124 -8.58 9.49 -9.38
C VAL A 124 -8.58 8.42 -10.46
N MET A 125 -9.67 8.36 -11.23
CA MET A 125 -9.85 7.43 -12.34
C MET A 125 -10.22 8.16 -13.64
N THR A 126 -9.60 7.75 -14.73
CA THR A 126 -9.99 8.13 -16.10
C THR A 126 -10.40 6.86 -16.84
N ILE A 127 -11.56 6.89 -17.50
CA ILE A 127 -12.03 5.80 -18.37
C ILE A 127 -12.07 6.32 -19.80
N VAL A 128 -11.39 5.61 -20.70
CA VAL A 128 -11.34 5.88 -22.14
C VAL A 128 -11.93 4.69 -22.87
N GLU A 129 -12.94 4.92 -23.69
CA GLU A 129 -13.50 3.94 -24.60
C GLU A 129 -12.92 4.14 -26.00
N MET A 130 -12.41 3.06 -26.59
CA MET A 130 -11.89 3.03 -27.95
C MET A 130 -12.96 2.45 -28.87
N ARG A 131 -13.69 3.33 -29.57
CA ARG A 131 -14.67 2.96 -30.62
C ARG A 131 -14.05 3.27 -32.00
N ASP A 132 -14.81 3.89 -32.91
CA ASP A 132 -14.26 4.49 -34.13
C ASP A 132 -13.26 5.61 -33.82
N GLU A 133 -13.51 6.35 -32.73
CA GLU A 133 -12.59 7.32 -32.14
C GLU A 133 -12.45 7.06 -30.64
N ALA A 134 -11.31 7.46 -30.07
CA ALA A 134 -11.06 7.39 -28.64
C ALA A 134 -11.87 8.47 -27.90
N THR A 135 -12.76 8.05 -27.00
CA THR A 135 -13.61 8.94 -26.21
C THR A 135 -13.35 8.77 -24.72
N THR A 136 -13.13 9.87 -24.02
CA THR A 136 -12.96 9.85 -22.56
C THR A 136 -14.33 9.96 -21.89
N VAL A 137 -14.78 8.88 -21.26
CA VAL A 137 -16.07 8.78 -20.57
C VAL A 137 -16.02 9.48 -19.22
N PHE A 138 -14.97 9.19 -18.46
CA PHE A 138 -14.69 9.80 -17.17
C PHE A 138 -13.27 10.33 -17.18
N TYR A 139 -13.07 11.54 -16.69
CA TYR A 139 -11.77 12.18 -16.65
C TYR A 139 -11.43 12.61 -15.23
N ARG A 140 -10.37 12.00 -14.67
CA ARG A 140 -9.85 12.21 -13.31
C ARG A 140 -10.97 12.30 -12.26
N GLU A 141 -11.94 11.40 -12.36
CA GLU A 141 -13.03 11.31 -11.40
C GLU A 141 -12.53 10.71 -10.09
N PRO A 142 -12.80 11.31 -8.92
CA PRO A 142 -12.37 10.75 -7.65
C PRO A 142 -13.02 9.39 -7.35
N LEU A 143 -12.22 8.43 -6.84
CA LEU A 143 -12.72 7.12 -6.41
C LEU A 143 -13.63 7.28 -5.18
N THR A 144 -14.94 7.27 -5.43
CA THR A 144 -16.00 7.54 -4.45
C THR A 144 -17.25 6.73 -4.81
N ASN A 145 -18.22 6.63 -3.89
CA ASN A 145 -19.53 6.04 -4.19
C ASN A 145 -20.26 6.75 -5.35
N VAL A 146 -19.97 8.03 -5.60
CA VAL A 146 -20.48 8.77 -6.76
C VAL A 146 -19.90 8.22 -8.06
N LEU A 147 -18.58 8.00 -8.13
CA LEU A 147 -17.97 7.37 -9.30
C LEU A 147 -18.45 5.92 -9.48
N PHE A 148 -18.59 5.16 -8.39
CA PHE A 148 -19.19 3.81 -8.44
C PHE A 148 -20.56 3.84 -9.14
N ASN A 149 -21.45 4.73 -8.68
CA ASN A 149 -22.78 4.89 -9.29
C ASN A 149 -22.71 5.39 -10.74
N LYS A 150 -21.79 6.32 -11.07
CA LYS A 150 -21.57 6.78 -12.45
C LYS A 150 -21.20 5.61 -13.38
N VAL A 151 -20.29 4.73 -12.94
CA VAL A 151 -19.86 3.55 -13.72
C VAL A 151 -20.99 2.53 -13.86
N VAL A 152 -21.71 2.24 -12.78
CA VAL A 152 -22.87 1.32 -12.81
C VAL A 152 -23.98 1.87 -13.69
N ALA A 153 -24.26 3.17 -13.64
CA ALA A 153 -25.25 3.81 -14.51
C ALA A 153 -24.82 3.76 -15.98
N HIS A 154 -23.55 4.01 -16.28
CA HIS A 154 -23.00 3.93 -17.64
C HIS A 154 -23.15 2.53 -18.24
N MET A 155 -23.01 1.47 -17.43
CA MET A 155 -23.27 0.09 -17.84
C MET A 155 -24.72 -0.11 -18.33
N VAL A 156 -25.68 0.65 -17.79
CA VAL A 156 -27.13 0.49 -18.04
C VAL A 156 -27.64 1.43 -19.14
N THR A 157 -27.16 2.67 -19.22
CA THR A 157 -27.64 3.72 -20.14
C THR A 157 -26.75 3.83 -21.39
N TRP A 158 -26.81 2.81 -22.26
CA TRP A 158 -26.08 2.83 -23.54
C TRP A 158 -26.70 3.74 -24.62
N GLU A 159 -27.84 4.38 -24.32
CA GLU A 159 -28.53 5.29 -25.23
C GLU A 159 -28.52 6.70 -24.64
N ILE A 160 -27.97 7.65 -25.40
CA ILE A 160 -27.97 9.09 -25.14
C ILE A 160 -26.90 9.53 -24.14
N LEU A 161 -25.74 9.97 -24.62
CA LEU A 161 -25.00 11.11 -24.06
C LEU A 161 -23.91 11.55 -25.07
N GLY A 162 -23.78 12.88 -25.21
CA GLY A 162 -23.21 13.57 -26.37
C GLY A 162 -21.70 13.46 -26.56
N ARG A 163 -21.18 14.25 -27.52
CA ARG A 163 -19.77 14.24 -27.96
C ARG A 163 -18.80 14.51 -26.80
N TYR A 164 -18.00 13.51 -26.45
CA TYR A 164 -16.88 13.62 -25.52
C TYR A 164 -15.56 13.86 -26.27
N ARG A 165 -14.71 14.74 -25.71
CA ARG A 165 -13.39 15.08 -26.28
C ARG A 165 -12.38 13.97 -25.98
N CYS A 166 -11.44 13.79 -26.91
CA CYS A 166 -10.36 12.82 -26.81
C CYS A 166 -9.32 13.22 -25.73
N GLY A 167 -9.13 12.36 -24.73
CA GLY A 167 -8.17 12.55 -23.62
C GLY A 167 -6.72 12.26 -24.00
N HIS A 168 -6.20 12.93 -25.03
CA HIS A 168 -4.82 12.73 -25.48
C HIS A 168 -3.74 13.14 -24.44
N GLY A 169 -4.11 13.78 -23.32
CA GLY A 169 -3.18 14.28 -22.29
C GLY A 169 -3.49 13.83 -20.85
N ALA A 170 -4.20 12.71 -20.64
CA ALA A 170 -4.56 12.29 -19.27
C ALA A 170 -3.34 11.98 -18.38
N MET A 171 -2.29 11.38 -18.95
CA MET A 171 -1.02 11.12 -18.25
C MET A 171 -0.09 12.34 -18.24
N GLU A 172 -0.18 13.25 -19.23
CA GLU A 172 0.72 14.41 -19.34
C GLU A 172 0.66 15.30 -18.09
N LEU A 173 -0.49 15.37 -17.42
CA LEU A 173 -0.64 16.10 -16.15
C LEU A 173 0.11 15.49 -14.96
N ASP A 174 0.44 14.19 -15.01
CA ASP A 174 1.14 13.48 -13.93
C ASP A 174 2.65 13.34 -14.21
N GLU A 175 3.11 13.74 -15.40
CA GLU A 175 4.51 13.69 -15.82
C GLU A 175 5.44 14.48 -14.86
N PRO A 176 5.15 15.74 -14.48
CA PRO A 176 5.98 16.49 -13.54
C PRO A 176 5.86 16.02 -12.08
N GLU A 177 4.93 15.13 -11.75
CA GLU A 177 4.52 14.84 -10.36
C GLU A 177 5.16 13.56 -9.80
N ASP A 178 6.32 13.69 -9.14
CA ASP A 178 7.11 12.58 -8.58
C ASP A 178 6.40 11.71 -7.51
N SER A 179 5.22 12.11 -7.04
CA SER A 179 4.51 11.45 -5.92
C SER A 179 3.24 10.69 -6.31
N CYS A 180 2.77 10.82 -7.56
CA CYS A 180 1.57 10.15 -8.05
C CYS A 180 1.92 8.76 -8.63
N ALA A 181 1.26 7.71 -8.13
CA ALA A 181 1.34 6.37 -8.72
C ALA A 181 0.38 6.27 -9.91
N VAL A 182 0.85 5.80 -11.07
CA VAL A 182 0.03 5.77 -12.29
C VAL A 182 -0.20 4.33 -12.72
N MET A 183 -1.45 3.98 -12.97
CA MET A 183 -1.83 2.69 -13.58
C MET A 183 -2.46 2.93 -14.94
N LEU A 184 -1.96 2.24 -15.96
CA LEU A 184 -2.58 2.13 -17.27
C LEU A 184 -3.07 0.69 -17.45
N MET A 185 -4.38 0.50 -17.41
CA MET A 185 -5.03 -0.78 -17.68
C MET A 185 -5.66 -0.75 -19.07
N PHE A 186 -5.20 -1.62 -19.96
CA PHE A 186 -5.73 -1.76 -21.32
C PHE A 186 -6.49 -3.08 -21.44
N LEU A 187 -7.77 -3.00 -21.77
CA LEU A 187 -8.65 -4.15 -21.97
C LEU A 187 -8.99 -4.26 -23.45
N SER A 188 -8.60 -5.36 -24.09
CA SER A 188 -8.91 -5.61 -25.49
C SER A 188 -9.10 -7.10 -25.76
N ASP A 189 -9.86 -7.41 -26.80
CA ASP A 189 -10.17 -8.77 -27.21
C ASP A 189 -9.20 -9.32 -28.29
N GLY A 190 -8.17 -8.57 -28.66
CA GLY A 190 -7.07 -9.07 -29.49
C GLY A 190 -6.33 -8.00 -30.30
N LYS A 191 -5.84 -8.42 -31.48
CA LYS A 191 -5.10 -7.55 -32.40
C LYS A 191 -6.02 -6.47 -33.01
N PRO A 192 -5.53 -5.22 -33.20
CA PRO A 192 -6.27 -4.18 -33.90
C PRO A 192 -6.71 -4.65 -35.29
N SER A 193 -7.99 -4.49 -35.63
CA SER A 193 -8.59 -4.94 -36.88
C SER A 193 -7.90 -4.35 -38.13
N ASP A 194 -7.31 -3.16 -37.99
CA ASP A 194 -6.72 -2.41 -39.09
C ASP A 194 -5.29 -2.84 -39.46
N GLY A 195 -4.61 -3.68 -38.65
CA GLY A 195 -3.40 -4.42 -39.04
C GLY A 195 -2.20 -3.62 -39.59
N LYS A 196 -2.24 -2.29 -39.64
CA LYS A 196 -1.17 -1.46 -40.20
C LYS A 196 0.06 -1.56 -39.30
N LYS A 197 1.18 -2.07 -39.83
CA LYS A 197 2.46 -2.19 -39.10
C LYS A 197 2.88 -0.87 -38.44
N SER A 198 2.64 0.26 -39.11
CA SER A 198 2.93 1.61 -38.60
C SER A 198 2.17 1.95 -37.31
N PHE A 199 0.95 1.46 -37.13
CA PHE A 199 0.16 1.70 -35.92
C PHE A 199 0.71 0.92 -34.73
N ILE A 200 1.11 -0.34 -34.94
CA ILE A 200 1.72 -1.17 -33.90
C ILE A 200 3.08 -0.59 -33.46
N GLU A 201 3.87 -0.08 -34.40
CA GLU A 201 5.13 0.62 -34.09
C GLU A 201 4.89 1.89 -33.28
N GLN A 202 3.84 2.67 -33.60
CA GLN A 202 3.46 3.85 -32.82
C GLN A 202 3.02 3.47 -31.39
N LEU A 203 2.25 2.41 -31.20
CA LEU A 203 1.85 1.92 -29.87
C LEU A 203 3.07 1.50 -29.05
N LYS A 204 4.02 0.76 -29.65
CA LYS A 204 5.27 0.36 -29.00
C LYS A 204 6.11 1.58 -28.61
N SER A 205 6.27 2.54 -29.52
CA SER A 205 6.99 3.79 -29.26
C SER A 205 6.36 4.60 -28.14
N ARG A 206 5.02 4.63 -28.05
CA ARG A 206 4.33 5.29 -26.92
C ARG A 206 4.52 4.55 -25.60
N MET A 207 4.53 3.22 -25.59
CA MET A 207 4.78 2.46 -24.35
C MET A 207 6.22 2.64 -23.85
N ASP A 208 7.19 2.70 -24.76
CA ASP A 208 8.59 3.00 -24.44
C ASP A 208 8.72 4.40 -23.82
N ASP A 209 8.12 5.40 -24.46
CA ASP A 209 8.09 6.78 -23.98
C ASP A 209 7.41 6.93 -22.61
N LEU A 210 6.24 6.30 -22.41
CA LEU A 210 5.57 6.28 -21.11
C LEU A 210 6.41 5.55 -20.03
N GLY A 211 7.02 4.42 -20.38
CA GLY A 211 7.90 3.69 -19.49
C GLY A 211 9.10 4.51 -19.05
N ALA A 212 9.73 5.23 -19.99
CA ALA A 212 10.87 6.09 -19.70
C ALA A 212 10.50 7.32 -18.85
N ARG A 213 9.34 7.95 -19.12
CA ARG A 213 8.88 9.15 -18.39
C ARG A 213 8.45 8.85 -16.95
N PHE A 214 7.65 7.80 -16.76
CA PHE A 214 7.08 7.49 -15.45
C PHE A 214 7.90 6.47 -14.66
N GLY A 215 8.68 5.62 -15.34
CA GLY A 215 9.57 4.64 -14.73
C GLY A 215 8.84 3.74 -13.72
N PRO A 216 9.42 3.53 -12.52
CA PRO A 216 8.83 2.65 -11.51
C PRO A 216 7.46 3.06 -10.98
N ARG A 217 7.02 4.31 -11.24
CA ARG A 217 5.69 4.82 -10.84
C ARG A 217 4.56 4.28 -11.71
N LEU A 218 4.88 3.80 -12.92
CA LEU A 218 3.92 3.29 -13.88
C LEU A 218 3.69 1.78 -13.72
N ARG A 219 2.42 1.42 -13.63
CA ARG A 219 1.92 0.05 -13.70
C ARG A 219 1.12 -0.11 -14.99
N VAL A 220 1.57 -0.99 -15.87
CA VAL A 220 0.90 -1.28 -17.14
C VAL A 220 0.27 -2.65 -17.06
N GLY A 221 -1.05 -2.72 -17.16
CA GLY A 221 -1.81 -3.97 -17.15
C GLY A 221 -2.47 -4.20 -18.50
N MET A 222 -2.00 -5.21 -19.24
CA MET A 222 -2.59 -5.58 -20.52
C MET A 222 -3.47 -6.81 -20.36
N ILE A 223 -4.78 -6.65 -20.52
CA ILE A 223 -5.76 -7.72 -20.31
C ILE A 223 -6.39 -8.11 -21.64
N GLY A 224 -6.10 -9.34 -22.07
CA GLY A 224 -6.70 -9.97 -23.25
C GLY A 224 -8.01 -10.66 -22.89
N PHE A 225 -9.16 -10.12 -23.31
CA PHE A 225 -10.48 -10.65 -22.97
C PHE A 225 -11.20 -11.31 -24.16
N ALA A 226 -10.63 -12.41 -24.65
CA ALA A 226 -11.22 -13.25 -25.68
C ALA A 226 -10.84 -14.73 -25.48
N GLY A 227 -11.39 -15.62 -26.32
CA GLY A 227 -11.13 -17.05 -26.26
C GLY A 227 -9.67 -17.43 -26.55
N SER A 228 -9.32 -18.70 -26.30
CA SER A 228 -7.95 -19.23 -26.38
C SER A 228 -7.30 -19.22 -27.77
N GLY A 229 -8.05 -18.87 -28.82
CA GLY A 229 -7.56 -18.80 -30.21
C GLY A 229 -7.19 -17.39 -30.70
N ASN A 230 -7.37 -16.36 -29.87
CA ASN A 230 -7.10 -14.97 -30.24
C ASN A 230 -5.60 -14.62 -30.14
N ASP A 231 -5.12 -13.79 -31.06
CA ASP A 231 -3.75 -13.29 -31.07
C ASP A 231 -3.62 -12.05 -30.18
N PHE A 232 -2.86 -12.18 -29.09
CA PHE A 232 -2.54 -11.12 -28.14
C PHE A 232 -1.07 -10.68 -28.19
N SER A 233 -0.34 -11.03 -29.25
CA SER A 233 1.09 -10.69 -29.41
C SER A 233 1.37 -9.20 -29.25
N VAL A 234 0.46 -8.33 -29.74
CA VAL A 234 0.59 -6.87 -29.60
C VAL A 234 0.55 -6.44 -28.13
N LEU A 235 -0.38 -6.97 -27.33
CA LEU A 235 -0.49 -6.67 -25.90
C LEU A 235 0.73 -7.19 -25.13
N GLN A 236 1.20 -8.39 -25.46
CA GLN A 236 2.41 -8.96 -24.88
C GLN A 236 3.66 -8.13 -25.21
N ASP A 237 3.78 -7.67 -26.46
CA ASP A 237 4.89 -6.82 -26.87
C ASP A 237 4.84 -5.46 -26.15
N MET A 238 3.68 -4.82 -26.07
CA MET A 238 3.53 -3.55 -25.32
C MET A 238 3.93 -3.70 -23.85
N THR A 239 3.56 -4.83 -23.23
CA THR A 239 3.96 -5.16 -21.85
C THR A 239 5.48 -5.23 -21.72
N LYS A 240 6.14 -5.97 -22.63
CA LYS A 240 7.60 -6.09 -22.64
C LYS A 240 8.29 -4.75 -22.86
N MET A 241 7.75 -3.88 -23.73
CA MET A 241 8.38 -2.59 -24.02
C MET A 241 8.32 -1.68 -22.79
N ALA A 242 7.17 -1.63 -22.11
CA ALA A 242 7.03 -0.89 -20.85
C ALA A 242 8.02 -1.41 -19.79
N GLN A 243 8.21 -2.72 -19.68
CA GLN A 243 9.19 -3.34 -18.76
C GLN A 243 10.63 -2.95 -19.10
N GLN A 244 11.00 -2.97 -20.38
CA GLN A 244 12.35 -2.59 -20.85
C GLN A 244 12.66 -1.12 -20.61
N ALA A 245 11.65 -0.26 -20.72
CA ALA A 245 11.76 1.18 -20.45
C ALA A 245 11.75 1.54 -18.95
N GLY A 246 11.57 0.57 -18.05
CA GLY A 246 11.70 0.75 -16.60
C GLY A 246 10.38 0.85 -15.83
N ALA A 247 9.23 0.64 -16.47
CA ALA A 247 7.94 0.48 -15.80
C ALA A 247 7.70 -0.99 -15.40
N HIS A 248 6.67 -1.25 -14.60
CA HIS A 248 6.22 -2.62 -14.33
C HIS A 248 5.04 -2.94 -15.24
N GLY A 249 5.16 -4.01 -16.03
CA GLY A 249 4.14 -4.46 -16.96
C GLY A 249 3.67 -5.87 -16.63
N THR A 250 2.37 -6.12 -16.73
CA THR A 250 1.76 -7.46 -16.63
C THR A 250 0.84 -7.72 -17.82
N PHE A 251 0.79 -8.98 -18.25
CA PHE A 251 -0.14 -9.44 -19.28
C PHE A 251 -0.97 -10.59 -18.72
N SER A 252 -2.30 -10.46 -18.82
CA SER A 252 -3.25 -11.47 -18.35
C SER A 252 -4.22 -11.85 -19.45
N ASN A 253 -4.49 -13.15 -19.60
CA ASN A 253 -5.53 -13.66 -20.49
C ASN A 253 -6.59 -14.42 -19.66
N PRO A 254 -7.59 -13.70 -19.10
CA PRO A 254 -8.64 -14.32 -18.32
C PRO A 254 -9.62 -15.19 -19.11
N GLN A 255 -9.53 -15.29 -20.45
CA GLN A 255 -10.37 -16.17 -21.27
C GLN A 255 -11.89 -16.06 -20.99
N VAL A 256 -12.56 -14.99 -21.45
CA VAL A 256 -14.03 -14.78 -21.37
C VAL A 256 -14.66 -15.18 -20.01
N CYS A 257 -13.89 -15.11 -18.93
CA CYS A 257 -14.27 -15.59 -17.61
C CYS A 257 -14.19 -14.44 -16.62
N ALA A 258 -15.34 -14.05 -16.07
CA ALA A 258 -15.45 -12.89 -15.18
C ALA A 258 -14.63 -13.06 -13.89
N THR A 259 -14.53 -14.27 -13.33
CA THR A 259 -13.75 -14.52 -12.09
C THR A 259 -12.24 -14.38 -12.32
N LYS A 260 -11.73 -14.83 -13.47
CA LYS A 260 -10.34 -14.63 -13.87
C LYS A 260 -10.06 -13.16 -14.21
N LEU A 261 -11.01 -12.47 -14.83
CA LEU A 261 -10.93 -11.03 -15.10
C LEU A 261 -10.84 -10.24 -13.79
N SER A 262 -11.71 -10.54 -12.83
CA SER A 262 -11.69 -9.98 -11.47
C SER A 262 -10.34 -10.20 -10.77
N SER A 263 -9.77 -11.40 -10.91
CA SER A 263 -8.46 -11.72 -10.34
C SER A 263 -7.33 -10.88 -10.96
N ALA A 264 -7.29 -10.74 -12.29
CA ALA A 264 -6.30 -9.92 -12.99
C ALA A 264 -6.42 -8.43 -12.62
N VAL A 265 -7.65 -7.92 -12.49
CA VAL A 265 -7.90 -6.53 -12.05
C VAL A 265 -7.49 -6.31 -10.59
N THR A 266 -7.78 -7.29 -9.72
CA THR A 266 -7.40 -7.24 -8.31
C THR A 266 -5.87 -7.24 -8.12
N GLU A 267 -5.14 -7.99 -8.93
CA GLU A 267 -3.67 -8.00 -8.94
C GLU A 267 -3.10 -6.62 -9.32
N LEU A 268 -3.56 -6.03 -10.43
CA LEU A 268 -3.13 -4.70 -10.88
C LEU A 268 -3.37 -3.61 -9.83
N ARG A 269 -4.54 -3.67 -9.20
CA ARG A 269 -4.91 -2.75 -8.11
C ARG A 269 -4.01 -2.92 -6.89
N SER A 270 -3.68 -4.15 -6.52
CA SER A 270 -2.78 -4.44 -5.40
C SER A 270 -1.39 -3.89 -5.68
N ASP A 271 -0.89 -4.04 -6.91
CA ASP A 271 0.39 -3.48 -7.35
C ASP A 271 0.40 -1.95 -7.36
N LEU A 272 -0.69 -1.32 -7.82
CA LEU A 272 -0.86 0.14 -7.77
C LEU A 272 -0.83 0.61 -6.31
N SER A 273 -1.54 -0.09 -5.42
CA SER A 273 -1.59 0.24 -3.98
C SER A 273 -0.22 0.12 -3.32
N ALA A 274 0.55 -0.93 -3.64
CA ALA A 274 1.93 -1.08 -3.17
C ALA A 274 2.84 0.04 -3.69
N THR A 275 2.68 0.43 -4.95
CA THR A 275 3.47 1.51 -5.58
C THR A 275 3.16 2.87 -4.96
N ARG A 276 1.87 3.18 -4.81
CA ARG A 276 1.40 4.37 -4.10
C ARG A 276 1.92 4.40 -2.67
N THR A 277 1.82 3.29 -1.94
CA THR A 277 2.36 3.19 -0.57
C THR A 277 3.86 3.44 -0.56
N ALA A 278 4.61 2.87 -1.49
CA ALA A 278 6.05 3.13 -1.63
C ALA A 278 6.34 4.61 -1.90
N LEU A 279 5.60 5.27 -2.80
CA LEU A 279 5.79 6.70 -3.11
C LEU A 279 5.40 7.60 -1.92
N MET A 280 4.30 7.29 -1.25
CA MET A 280 3.83 8.01 -0.06
C MET A 280 4.74 7.82 1.15
N THR A 281 5.44 6.68 1.27
CA THR A 281 6.40 6.40 2.35
C THR A 281 7.82 6.88 2.07
N THR A 282 8.23 6.99 0.79
CA THR A 282 9.60 7.40 0.40
C THR A 282 9.73 8.86 -0.10
N GLY A 283 8.68 9.43 -0.70
CA GLY A 283 8.54 10.87 -0.96
C GLY A 283 9.35 11.49 -2.11
N MET A 284 9.99 10.70 -2.99
CA MET A 284 10.61 11.15 -4.26
C MET A 284 10.77 9.97 -5.23
N SER A 285 10.85 10.28 -6.53
CA SER A 285 11.18 9.37 -7.65
C SER A 285 12.31 8.39 -7.31
N MET A 286 11.99 7.10 -7.40
CA MET A 286 12.96 6.03 -7.27
C MET A 286 13.76 5.95 -8.57
N ALA A 287 15.04 6.36 -8.53
CA ALA A 287 16.00 5.86 -9.51
C ALA A 287 15.89 4.32 -9.56
N PRO A 288 15.98 3.68 -10.72
CA PRO A 288 15.80 2.23 -10.86
C PRO A 288 16.86 1.52 -10.01
N ARG A 289 16.45 1.04 -8.83
CA ARG A 289 17.27 0.19 -7.96
C ARG A 289 16.82 -1.24 -8.16
N LYS A 290 17.75 -2.10 -8.54
CA LYS A 290 17.47 -3.52 -8.74
C LYS A 290 17.06 -4.14 -7.40
N LEU A 291 15.87 -4.75 -7.36
CA LEU A 291 15.37 -5.47 -6.19
C LEU A 291 16.18 -6.76 -5.99
N GLN A 292 16.40 -7.16 -4.72
CA GLN A 292 16.94 -8.48 -4.43
C GLN A 292 15.90 -9.55 -4.78
N GLU A 293 16.32 -10.58 -5.52
CA GLU A 293 15.49 -11.76 -5.78
C GLU A 293 15.53 -12.67 -4.56
N VAL A 294 14.39 -12.84 -3.88
CA VAL A 294 14.30 -13.52 -2.58
C VAL A 294 13.15 -14.52 -2.57
N SER A 295 13.34 -15.62 -1.85
CA SER A 295 12.29 -16.62 -1.62
C SER A 295 11.86 -16.61 -0.14
N MET A 296 10.56 -16.76 0.09
CA MET A 296 9.98 -16.72 1.44
C MET A 296 9.89 -18.10 2.09
N GLU A 297 10.02 -18.15 3.41
CA GLU A 297 9.73 -19.31 4.26
C GLU A 297 8.93 -18.92 5.51
N GLN A 298 8.31 -19.89 6.16
CA GLN A 298 7.59 -19.66 7.42
C GLN A 298 8.58 -19.48 8.58
N GLN A 299 8.30 -18.51 9.45
CA GLN A 299 9.07 -18.28 10.66
C GLN A 299 8.90 -19.45 11.65
N PHE A 300 10.00 -19.86 12.29
CA PHE A 300 9.99 -20.76 13.44
C PHE A 300 10.69 -20.12 14.65
N LEU A 301 10.23 -20.42 15.86
CA LEU A 301 10.70 -19.78 17.11
C LEU A 301 11.78 -20.58 17.84
N HIS A 302 11.94 -21.87 17.51
CA HIS A 302 12.86 -22.77 18.19
C HIS A 302 13.68 -23.56 17.17
N LEU A 303 14.99 -23.66 17.43
CA LEU A 303 15.91 -24.49 16.65
C LEU A 303 15.95 -25.90 17.25
N THR A 304 16.02 -26.90 16.38
CA THR A 304 16.35 -28.27 16.79
C THR A 304 17.86 -28.41 16.95
N SER A 305 18.29 -29.44 17.68
CA SER A 305 19.71 -29.74 17.85
C SER A 305 20.41 -29.86 16.50
N ASN A 306 19.76 -30.44 15.47
CA ASN A 306 20.32 -30.66 14.14
C ASN A 306 19.94 -29.58 13.11
N PHE A 307 19.99 -28.30 13.50
CA PHE A 307 19.50 -27.20 12.66
C PHE A 307 20.10 -27.09 11.26
N MET A 308 21.27 -27.68 10.99
CA MET A 308 21.92 -27.66 9.67
C MET A 308 21.48 -28.78 8.71
N GLU A 309 20.68 -29.75 9.15
CA GLU A 309 20.28 -30.90 8.31
C GLU A 309 19.53 -30.48 7.03
N ASP A 310 18.82 -29.36 7.06
CA ASP A 310 18.03 -28.85 5.93
C ASP A 310 18.87 -28.14 4.84
N GLY A 311 20.15 -27.88 5.10
CA GLY A 311 21.05 -27.16 4.20
C GLY A 311 20.64 -25.72 3.89
N GLN A 312 19.70 -25.13 4.65
CA GLN A 312 19.17 -23.78 4.43
C GLN A 312 19.94 -22.68 5.19
N TRP A 313 21.03 -23.04 5.86
CA TRP A 313 21.87 -22.10 6.60
C TRP A 313 23.17 -21.79 5.86
N THR A 314 23.59 -20.53 5.94
CA THR A 314 24.93 -20.09 5.56
C THR A 314 25.67 -19.69 6.82
N VAL A 315 26.88 -20.21 6.99
CA VAL A 315 27.70 -20.05 8.19
C VAL A 315 28.86 -19.09 7.91
N TYR A 316 29.04 -18.12 8.81
CA TYR A 316 30.10 -17.12 8.77
C TYR A 316 30.92 -17.20 10.06
N LEU A 317 32.24 -17.39 9.93
CA LEU A 317 33.16 -17.61 11.06
C LEU A 317 34.32 -16.61 11.08
N SER A 318 34.70 -16.09 9.92
CA SER A 318 35.81 -15.14 9.79
C SER A 318 35.28 -13.72 9.88
N ASP A 319 36.00 -12.85 10.58
CA ASP A 319 35.78 -11.40 10.61
C ASP A 319 34.35 -10.96 11.00
N VAL A 320 33.65 -11.78 11.79
CA VAL A 320 32.32 -11.42 12.32
C VAL A 320 32.48 -10.44 13.48
N GLN A 321 31.99 -9.23 13.29
CA GLN A 321 32.08 -8.15 14.28
C GLN A 321 30.70 -7.56 14.56
N ARG A 322 30.43 -7.20 15.82
CA ARG A 322 29.18 -6.54 16.20
C ARG A 322 29.45 -5.08 16.58
N TYR A 323 28.60 -4.20 16.08
CA TYR A 323 28.64 -2.77 16.33
C TYR A 323 27.34 -2.28 16.94
N VAL A 324 27.45 -1.32 17.85
CA VAL A 324 26.33 -0.56 18.39
C VAL A 324 26.57 0.93 18.16
N LEU A 325 25.50 1.66 17.90
CA LEU A 325 25.58 3.10 17.67
C LEU A 325 25.94 3.82 18.99
N ILE A 326 26.84 4.80 18.98
CA ILE A 326 27.18 5.62 20.17
C ILE A 326 26.05 6.59 20.52
N ASP A 327 25.91 7.03 21.77
CA ASP A 327 24.75 7.80 22.26
C ASP A 327 24.48 9.13 21.52
N HIS A 328 25.56 9.78 21.06
CA HIS A 328 25.50 11.07 20.37
C HIS A 328 26.24 10.98 19.02
N PRO A 329 25.64 10.34 18.00
CA PRO A 329 26.26 10.23 16.68
C PRO A 329 26.32 11.62 16.04
N LYS A 330 27.48 11.96 15.45
CA LYS A 330 27.69 13.25 14.79
C LYS A 330 27.42 13.11 13.30
N HIS A 331 26.70 14.08 12.73
CA HIS A 331 26.46 14.12 11.29
C HIS A 331 27.78 14.09 10.49
N GLY A 332 27.83 13.23 9.47
CA GLY A 332 28.98 13.12 8.57
C GLY A 332 30.20 12.39 9.16
N GLN A 333 30.07 11.70 10.29
CA GLN A 333 31.18 10.96 10.91
C GLN A 333 31.20 9.44 10.61
N GLY A 334 30.17 8.92 9.93
CA GLY A 334 30.14 7.54 9.40
C GLY A 334 30.52 6.49 10.44
N LEU A 335 31.53 5.67 10.14
CA LEU A 335 32.06 4.61 11.03
C LEU A 335 32.41 5.07 12.45
N LYS A 336 32.79 6.34 12.66
CA LYS A 336 33.12 6.86 14.01
C LYS A 336 31.90 6.96 14.94
N ASN A 337 30.69 6.88 14.39
CA ASN A 337 29.45 6.80 15.18
C ASN A 337 29.19 5.39 15.74
N TRP A 338 30.03 4.41 15.39
CA TRP A 338 29.85 3.02 15.78
C TRP A 338 30.91 2.57 16.77
N LYS A 339 30.48 1.85 17.80
CA LYS A 339 31.34 1.22 18.78
C LYS A 339 31.30 -0.28 18.57
N GLN A 340 32.46 -0.86 18.29
CA GLN A 340 32.61 -2.31 18.27
C GLN A 340 32.41 -2.88 19.68
N VAL A 341 31.64 -3.96 19.75
CA VAL A 341 31.32 -4.70 20.97
C VAL A 341 31.47 -6.20 20.70
N GLU A 342 31.58 -6.99 21.76
CA GLU A 342 31.60 -8.46 21.64
C GLU A 342 30.30 -8.98 21.01
N LEU A 343 30.30 -10.24 20.55
CA LEU A 343 29.08 -10.91 20.12
C LEU A 343 28.08 -11.04 21.27
N PHE A 344 26.83 -11.44 20.99
CA PHE A 344 25.76 -11.49 22.00
C PHE A 344 26.02 -12.58 23.02
N GLN A 345 26.57 -13.70 22.58
CA GLN A 345 27.02 -14.79 23.41
C GLN A 345 28.55 -14.76 23.53
N PRO A 346 29.10 -14.81 24.76
CA PRO A 346 30.55 -14.77 24.97
C PRO A 346 31.32 -15.93 24.32
N THR A 347 30.67 -17.07 24.09
CA THR A 347 31.30 -18.23 23.43
C THR A 347 31.06 -18.27 21.92
N ALA A 348 30.33 -17.29 21.36
CA ALA A 348 30.10 -17.24 19.92
C ALA A 348 31.41 -16.98 19.17
N THR A 349 31.62 -17.74 18.10
CA THR A 349 32.75 -17.60 17.19
C THR A 349 32.29 -17.20 15.78
N GLY A 350 30.99 -17.00 15.57
CA GLY A 350 30.42 -16.67 14.29
C GLY A 350 28.90 -16.61 14.32
N ILE A 351 28.30 -16.48 13.13
CA ILE A 351 26.85 -16.44 12.94
C ILE A 351 26.41 -17.43 11.86
N ALA A 352 25.16 -17.88 11.96
CA ALA A 352 24.46 -18.62 10.91
C ALA A 352 23.21 -17.84 10.50
N ILE A 353 23.02 -17.68 9.19
CA ILE A 353 21.91 -16.94 8.60
C ILE A 353 21.11 -17.87 7.68
N ARG A 354 19.78 -17.86 7.79
CA ARG A 354 18.92 -18.56 6.85
C ARG A 354 19.04 -17.96 5.45
N LYS A 355 19.06 -18.83 4.44
CA LYS A 355 19.13 -18.42 3.02
C LYS A 355 17.85 -17.75 2.53
N ARG A 356 16.70 -18.11 3.12
CA ARG A 356 15.38 -17.60 2.75
C ARG A 356 14.93 -16.55 3.76
N ILE A 357 14.15 -15.59 3.30
CA ILE A 357 13.56 -14.56 4.15
C ILE A 357 12.26 -15.09 4.74
N PHE A 358 11.83 -14.57 5.89
CA PHE A 358 10.51 -14.91 6.45
C PHE A 358 9.54 -13.73 6.45
N ALA A 359 10.03 -12.50 6.24
CA ALA A 359 9.21 -11.31 6.14
C ALA A 359 9.83 -10.27 5.20
N LEU A 360 8.97 -9.39 4.68
CA LEU A 360 9.35 -8.30 3.78
C LEU A 360 8.67 -7.00 4.23
N GLY A 361 9.47 -5.97 4.49
CA GLY A 361 9.02 -4.62 4.79
C GLY A 361 9.10 -3.68 3.59
N ALA A 362 8.68 -2.42 3.77
CA ALA A 362 8.70 -1.42 2.69
C ALA A 362 10.12 -1.18 2.13
N GLU A 363 11.13 -1.11 3.02
CA GLU A 363 12.53 -0.84 2.65
C GLU A 363 13.48 -2.00 2.96
N ARG A 364 13.03 -3.05 3.67
CA ARG A 364 13.90 -4.12 4.18
C ARG A 364 13.39 -5.52 3.95
N ILE A 365 14.32 -6.46 3.85
CA ILE A 365 14.07 -7.90 3.86
C ILE A 365 14.56 -8.49 5.19
N VAL A 366 13.94 -9.58 5.62
CA VAL A 366 14.08 -10.07 7.00
C VAL A 366 14.44 -11.56 7.03
N TYR A 367 15.59 -11.89 7.61
CA TYR A 367 16.16 -13.22 7.76
C TYR A 367 16.10 -13.71 9.21
N GLN A 368 16.07 -15.03 9.38
CA GLN A 368 16.38 -15.64 10.67
C GLN A 368 17.90 -15.82 10.82
N LEU A 369 18.42 -15.49 11.99
CA LEU A 369 19.84 -15.52 12.31
C LEU A 369 20.05 -16.13 13.71
N CYS A 370 21.17 -16.82 13.92
CA CYS A 370 21.63 -17.18 15.25
C CYS A 370 23.16 -17.06 15.36
N GLU A 371 23.65 -16.92 16.59
CA GLU A 371 25.08 -17.05 16.85
C GLU A 371 25.46 -18.51 17.03
N ILE A 372 26.70 -18.83 16.67
CA ILE A 372 27.23 -20.19 16.71
C ILE A 372 28.63 -20.22 17.31
N GLU A 373 28.96 -21.38 17.87
CA GLU A 373 30.28 -21.73 18.35
C GLU A 373 30.84 -22.89 17.53
N GLU A 374 32.04 -22.71 16.97
CA GLU A 374 32.75 -23.75 16.24
C GLU A 374 33.43 -24.73 17.21
N ASN A 375 33.04 -26.01 17.15
CA ASN A 375 33.65 -27.04 17.98
C ASN A 375 34.93 -27.57 17.30
N ARG A 376 36.09 -27.12 17.80
CA ARG A 376 37.41 -27.51 17.25
C ARG A 376 37.95 -28.84 17.78
N SER A 377 37.23 -29.52 18.67
CA SER A 377 37.69 -30.77 19.27
C SER A 377 37.56 -31.97 18.31
N ARG A 378 38.68 -32.63 18.01
CA ARG A 378 38.79 -33.84 17.13
C ARG A 378 38.35 -35.14 17.82
N SER A 379 37.45 -35.11 18.80
CA SER A 379 36.94 -36.35 19.41
C SER A 379 35.95 -37.04 18.47
N HIS A 380 36.19 -38.31 18.12
CA HIS A 380 35.33 -39.16 17.28
C HIS A 380 33.87 -39.33 17.77
N LEU A 381 33.50 -38.76 18.92
CA LEU A 381 32.15 -38.77 19.51
C LEU A 381 31.32 -37.51 19.24
N ASN A 382 31.91 -36.41 18.76
CA ASN A 382 31.17 -35.17 18.46
C ASN A 382 30.79 -35.13 16.97
N LEU A 383 29.58 -35.58 16.64
CA LEU A 383 29.03 -35.60 15.28
C LEU A 383 28.67 -34.21 14.73
N GLN A 384 28.75 -33.15 15.55
CA GLN A 384 28.25 -31.82 15.21
C GLN A 384 29.35 -30.75 15.26
N ARG A 385 29.70 -30.21 14.08
CA ARG A 385 30.78 -29.23 13.89
C ARG A 385 30.49 -27.87 14.52
N TYR A 386 29.22 -27.47 14.58
CA TYR A 386 28.80 -26.18 15.08
C TYR A 386 27.67 -26.33 16.08
N ARG A 387 27.70 -25.52 17.12
CA ARG A 387 26.67 -25.46 18.16
C ARG A 387 26.02 -24.09 18.15
N ILE A 388 24.70 -24.03 18.18
CA ILE A 388 23.96 -22.76 18.37
C ILE A 388 24.25 -22.25 19.78
N VAL A 389 24.55 -20.96 19.89
CA VAL A 389 24.70 -20.29 21.16
C VAL A 389 23.71 -19.14 21.22
N GLY A 390 22.93 -19.08 22.29
CA GLY A 390 21.91 -18.05 22.47
C GLY A 390 20.62 -18.27 21.67
N PRO A 391 19.73 -17.27 21.68
CA PRO A 391 18.43 -17.35 21.03
C PRO A 391 18.52 -17.14 19.51
N LEU A 392 17.43 -17.50 18.81
CA LEU A 392 17.18 -17.00 17.46
C LEU A 392 16.98 -15.48 17.49
N MET A 393 17.50 -14.82 16.45
CA MET A 393 17.45 -13.39 16.22
C MET A 393 16.97 -13.11 14.80
N VAL A 394 16.73 -11.84 14.52
CA VAL A 394 16.34 -11.35 13.19
C VAL A 394 17.49 -10.57 12.59
N GLY A 395 17.80 -10.86 11.32
CA GLY A 395 18.67 -10.04 10.49
C GLY A 395 17.86 -9.24 9.48
N LYS A 396 18.04 -7.93 9.39
CA LYS A 396 17.37 -7.03 8.45
C LYS A 396 18.39 -6.45 7.48
N ASP A 397 18.09 -6.53 6.20
CA ASP A 397 18.90 -5.97 5.13
C ASP A 397 18.07 -5.07 4.20
N SER A 398 18.72 -4.24 3.40
CA SER A 398 18.08 -3.40 2.39
C SER A 398 17.39 -4.26 1.32
N LYS A 399 16.17 -3.90 0.95
CA LYS A 399 15.43 -4.54 -0.16
C LYS A 399 16.09 -4.30 -1.53
N PHE A 400 16.95 -3.29 -1.62
CA PHE A 400 17.59 -2.85 -2.85
C PHE A 400 19.04 -3.32 -2.90
N ILE A 401 19.51 -3.73 -4.09
CA ILE A 401 20.92 -4.02 -4.31
C ILE A 401 21.69 -2.70 -4.28
N GLU A 402 22.55 -2.53 -3.29
CA GLU A 402 23.45 -1.38 -3.20
C GLU A 402 24.62 -1.58 -4.18
N GLN A 403 24.90 -0.58 -5.02
CA GLN A 403 26.10 -0.57 -5.86
C GLN A 403 27.32 -0.26 -4.97
N ASP A 404 28.35 -1.10 -5.09
CA ASP A 404 29.60 -1.14 -4.33
C ASP A 404 30.10 0.20 -3.76
N ASP A 405 29.64 0.55 -2.55
CA ASP A 405 30.35 1.47 -1.66
C ASP A 405 30.62 0.75 -0.33
N GLU A 406 31.86 0.27 -0.17
CA GLU A 406 32.37 -0.39 1.03
C GLU A 406 32.11 0.44 2.31
N ASN A 407 32.08 1.78 2.22
CA ASN A 407 31.83 2.67 3.36
C ASN A 407 30.34 2.89 3.69
N ALA A 408 29.41 2.42 2.84
CA ALA A 408 27.96 2.66 2.98
C ALA A 408 27.22 1.58 3.80
N LYS A 409 27.85 0.43 4.06
CA LYS A 409 27.14 -0.81 4.47
C LYS A 409 26.61 -0.78 5.90
N ILE A 410 27.42 -0.31 6.87
CA ILE A 410 26.99 -0.11 8.27
C ILE A 410 26.26 1.23 8.42
N SER A 411 26.71 2.25 7.69
CA SER A 411 26.16 3.61 7.77
C SER A 411 24.72 3.70 7.25
N PHE A 412 24.30 2.80 6.34
CA PHE A 412 22.89 2.66 5.94
C PHE A 412 21.96 2.43 7.15
N HIS A 413 22.37 1.59 8.09
CA HIS A 413 21.58 1.24 9.27
C HIS A 413 21.65 2.30 10.38
N GLU A 414 22.47 3.34 10.23
CA GLU A 414 22.68 4.38 11.26
C GLU A 414 21.40 5.11 11.61
N VAL A 415 20.65 5.54 10.57
CA VAL A 415 19.39 6.26 10.75
C VAL A 415 18.39 5.39 11.51
N PHE A 416 18.35 4.10 11.20
CA PHE A 416 17.48 3.18 11.90
C PHE A 416 17.82 3.05 13.37
N CYS A 417 19.08 2.74 13.68
CA CYS A 417 19.55 2.60 15.06
C CYS A 417 19.36 3.90 15.85
N LYS A 418 19.57 5.06 15.22
CA LYS A 418 19.32 6.37 15.82
C LYS A 418 17.84 6.53 16.16
N THR A 419 16.93 6.28 15.21
CA THR A 419 15.48 6.42 15.39
C THR A 419 14.95 5.49 16.48
N GLN A 420 15.32 4.20 16.44
CA GLN A 420 14.84 3.23 17.42
C GLN A 420 15.33 3.54 18.83
N ARG A 421 16.59 3.90 19.00
CA ARG A 421 17.12 4.30 20.31
C ARG A 421 16.46 5.58 20.83
N GLU A 422 16.23 6.57 19.97
CA GLU A 422 15.58 7.80 20.39
C GLU A 422 14.13 7.53 20.82
N ALA A 423 13.40 6.67 20.12
CA ALA A 423 12.10 6.17 20.55
C ALA A 423 12.17 5.44 21.91
N GLY A 424 13.23 4.64 22.13
CA GLY A 424 13.52 4.00 23.42
C GLY A 424 13.64 5.00 24.58
N LYS A 425 14.38 6.10 24.40
CA LYS A 425 14.49 7.16 25.43
C LYS A 425 13.13 7.80 25.75
N TRP A 426 12.26 7.95 24.75
CA TRP A 426 10.89 8.43 24.96
C TRP A 426 10.03 7.40 25.69
N ALA A 427 10.20 6.11 25.39
CA ALA A 427 9.54 5.03 26.11
C ALA A 427 9.95 5.01 27.59
N ASP A 428 11.23 5.21 27.92
CA ASP A 428 11.69 5.32 29.31
C ASP A 428 11.03 6.49 30.05
N ARG A 429 10.93 7.66 29.39
CA ARG A 429 10.23 8.84 29.94
C ARG A 429 8.74 8.57 30.16
N PHE A 430 8.10 7.87 29.22
CA PHE A 430 6.70 7.47 29.33
C PHE A 430 6.48 6.47 30.46
N ASN A 431 7.33 5.45 30.57
CA ASN A 431 7.30 4.46 31.64
C ASN A 431 7.50 5.10 33.01
N ALA A 432 8.39 6.10 33.12
CA ALA A 432 8.56 6.87 34.33
C ALA A 432 7.32 7.71 34.67
N ALA A 433 6.72 8.38 33.68
CA ALA A 433 5.49 9.16 33.84
C ALA A 433 4.28 8.29 34.20
N THR A 434 4.29 7.02 33.78
CA THR A 434 3.20 6.07 34.01
C THR A 434 3.46 5.08 35.14
N ALA A 435 4.58 5.18 35.85
CA ALA A 435 4.98 4.23 36.89
C ALA A 435 3.98 4.12 38.05
N SER A 436 3.19 5.18 38.29
CA SER A 436 2.11 5.20 39.30
C SER A 436 0.79 4.62 38.81
N PHE A 437 0.63 4.41 37.49
CA PHE A 437 -0.54 3.78 36.89
C PHE A 437 -0.27 2.28 36.68
N ARG A 438 -1.31 1.45 36.85
CA ARG A 438 -1.23 0.00 36.57
C ARG A 438 -1.37 -0.26 35.07
N VAL A 439 -0.46 0.27 34.26
CA VAL A 439 -0.45 0.10 32.80
C VAL A 439 0.81 -0.63 32.33
N PRO A 440 0.72 -1.43 31.25
CA PRO A 440 1.89 -2.02 30.62
C PRO A 440 2.98 -1.00 30.26
N LYS A 441 4.24 -1.46 30.36
CA LYS A 441 5.41 -0.67 29.92
C LYS A 441 5.60 -0.77 28.41
N ILE A 442 6.27 0.21 27.84
CA ILE A 442 6.74 0.18 26.44
C ILE A 442 8.26 0.01 26.43
N ALA A 443 8.77 -0.93 25.65
CA ALA A 443 10.19 -1.10 25.42
C ALA A 443 10.45 -1.26 23.91
N PHE A 444 11.34 -0.44 23.36
CA PHE A 444 11.84 -0.65 22.00
C PHE A 444 12.99 -1.66 22.04
N LEU A 445 13.05 -2.53 21.03
CA LEU A 445 14.12 -3.52 20.93
C LEU A 445 15.48 -2.84 20.77
N ASP A 446 16.49 -3.42 21.43
CA ASP A 446 17.87 -3.09 21.15
C ASP A 446 18.24 -3.59 19.75
N CYS A 447 19.00 -2.77 19.03
CA CYS A 447 19.51 -3.09 17.71
C CYS A 447 21.03 -2.96 17.66
N SER A 448 21.65 -3.84 16.88
CA SER A 448 23.09 -3.84 16.60
C SER A 448 23.31 -4.12 15.12
N VAL A 449 24.49 -3.82 14.60
CA VAL A 449 24.86 -4.15 13.22
C VAL A 449 25.99 -5.15 13.24
N TYR A 450 25.81 -6.27 12.56
CA TYR A 450 26.83 -7.30 12.36
C TYR A 450 27.52 -7.05 11.04
N GLU A 451 28.85 -7.01 11.08
CA GLU A 451 29.71 -6.97 9.91
C GLU A 451 30.36 -8.33 9.70
N PHE A 452 30.30 -8.86 8.47
CA PHE A 452 30.88 -10.16 8.09
C PHE A 452 31.01 -10.24 6.57
N ASP A 453 32.08 -10.85 6.04
CA ASP A 453 32.33 -10.99 4.60
C ASP A 453 32.11 -9.69 3.79
N GLY A 454 32.45 -8.54 4.39
CA GLY A 454 32.21 -7.22 3.79
C GLY A 454 30.72 -6.87 3.62
N LYS A 455 29.82 -7.38 4.46
CA LYS A 455 28.38 -7.06 4.51
C LYS A 455 28.00 -6.51 5.86
N GLY A 456 26.98 -5.65 5.92
CA GLY A 456 26.42 -5.11 7.15
C GLY A 456 24.95 -5.51 7.32
N LEU A 457 24.63 -6.21 8.41
CA LEU A 457 23.27 -6.69 8.70
C LEU A 457 22.78 -6.13 10.03
N LEU A 458 21.61 -5.50 10.04
CA LEU A 458 20.96 -5.03 11.26
C LEU A 458 20.36 -6.21 12.02
N VAL A 459 20.70 -6.39 13.28
CA VAL A 459 20.29 -7.53 14.11
C VAL A 459 19.52 -7.08 15.35
N GLU A 460 18.40 -7.75 15.59
CA GLU A 460 17.47 -7.52 16.71
C GLU A 460 16.92 -8.84 17.27
N LYS A 461 16.27 -8.77 18.43
CA LYS A 461 15.53 -9.91 19.01
C LYS A 461 14.43 -10.41 18.06
N LEU A 462 14.30 -11.73 17.92
CA LEU A 462 13.18 -12.36 17.20
C LEU A 462 11.87 -12.20 18.00
N LEU A 463 10.89 -11.54 17.39
CA LEU A 463 9.51 -11.50 17.88
C LEU A 463 8.66 -12.56 17.18
N ASP A 464 7.67 -13.08 17.90
CA ASP A 464 6.71 -14.07 17.40
C ASP A 464 5.79 -13.43 16.35
N ASN A 465 5.97 -13.77 15.08
CA ASN A 465 5.25 -13.17 13.97
C ASN A 465 3.74 -13.46 14.04
N ALA A 466 3.32 -14.55 14.68
CA ALA A 466 1.89 -14.87 14.85
C ALA A 466 1.20 -13.91 15.85
N LYS A 467 1.97 -13.25 16.73
CA LYS A 467 1.48 -12.26 17.70
C LYS A 467 1.84 -10.83 17.32
N TYR A 468 2.52 -10.66 16.19
CA TYR A 468 2.99 -9.36 15.74
C TYR A 468 1.80 -8.49 15.34
N LYS A 469 1.78 -7.27 15.85
CA LYS A 469 0.69 -6.33 15.67
C LYS A 469 1.23 -4.93 15.40
N LYS A 470 0.50 -4.16 14.61
CA LYS A 470 0.75 -2.74 14.35
C LYS A 470 -0.40 -1.92 14.94
N TRP A 471 -0.13 -1.09 15.94
CA TRP A 471 -1.14 -0.33 16.68
C TRP A 471 -1.43 1.04 16.06
N ASN A 472 -0.44 1.68 15.44
CA ASN A 472 -0.66 2.85 14.59
C ASN A 472 0.36 2.90 13.45
N GLY A 473 0.11 3.79 12.49
CA GLY A 473 0.97 4.02 11.33
C GLY A 473 1.56 5.42 11.28
N ASN A 474 2.56 5.60 10.41
CA ASN A 474 3.14 6.91 10.09
C ASN A 474 2.26 7.80 9.16
N ASN A 475 1.03 7.38 8.88
CA ASN A 475 0.08 8.03 7.98
C ASN A 475 -1.27 8.33 8.65
N GLY A 476 -1.40 8.14 9.96
CA GLY A 476 -2.66 8.30 10.69
C GLY A 476 -3.48 7.02 10.85
N TYR A 477 -2.99 5.85 10.42
CA TYR A 477 -3.62 4.57 10.74
C TYR A 477 -3.65 4.31 12.26
N VAL A 478 -4.77 3.76 12.78
CA VAL A 478 -4.96 3.33 14.18
C VAL A 478 -5.67 1.97 14.18
N ASP A 479 -5.12 0.99 14.89
CA ASP A 479 -5.70 -0.35 15.00
C ASP A 479 -7.03 -0.36 15.78
N GLY A 480 -7.96 -1.22 15.39
CA GLY A 480 -9.26 -1.37 16.05
C GLY A 480 -10.25 -0.21 15.82
N GLN A 481 -9.82 0.90 15.23
CA GLN A 481 -10.74 1.85 14.61
C GLN A 481 -11.22 1.27 13.27
N SER A 482 -12.20 0.35 13.32
CA SER A 482 -13.05 0.09 12.16
C SER A 482 -13.88 1.34 11.94
N THR A 483 -13.30 2.26 11.21
CA THR A 483 -14.09 3.27 10.56
C THR A 483 -14.52 2.67 9.22
N PRO A 484 -15.77 2.23 9.03
CA PRO A 484 -16.42 2.44 7.76
C PRO A 484 -16.63 3.96 7.65
N ARG A 485 -15.54 4.71 7.49
CA ARG A 485 -15.60 6.13 7.19
C ARG A 485 -15.26 6.20 5.71
N VAL A 486 -16.33 6.33 4.92
CA VAL A 486 -16.31 7.28 3.81
C VAL A 486 -15.42 8.44 4.26
N PRO A 487 -14.26 8.70 3.63
CA PRO A 487 -13.41 9.81 4.02
C PRO A 487 -14.31 11.04 4.13
N SER A 488 -14.34 11.70 5.30
CA SER A 488 -15.04 12.97 5.43
C SER A 488 -14.41 13.90 4.40
N MET A 489 -15.11 14.09 3.27
CA MET A 489 -14.59 14.88 2.16
C MET A 489 -14.22 16.27 2.64
N GLU A 490 -14.98 16.80 3.60
CA GLU A 490 -14.74 18.05 4.30
C GLU A 490 -13.34 18.14 4.93
N LYS A 491 -12.84 17.04 5.49
CA LYS A 491 -11.50 16.96 6.08
C LYS A 491 -10.39 16.94 5.03
N LEU A 492 -10.65 16.27 3.90
CA LEU A 492 -9.74 16.22 2.76
C LEU A 492 -9.67 17.58 2.05
N LEU A 493 -10.81 18.27 1.94
CA LEU A 493 -10.93 19.63 1.44
C LEU A 493 -10.11 20.59 2.34
N ARG A 494 -10.29 20.58 3.67
CA ARG A 494 -9.49 21.41 4.59
C ARG A 494 -7.98 21.18 4.50
N GLN A 495 -7.54 19.93 4.28
CA GLN A 495 -6.12 19.60 4.11
C GLN A 495 -5.52 20.13 2.80
N LEU A 496 -6.33 20.18 1.75
CA LEU A 496 -5.94 20.78 0.48
C LEU A 496 -5.96 22.32 0.59
N ASP A 497 -6.88 22.91 1.37
CA ASP A 497 -6.95 24.37 1.59
C ASP A 497 -5.72 24.87 2.36
N ALA A 498 -5.25 24.10 3.35
CA ALA A 498 -4.03 24.41 4.10
C ALA A 498 -2.75 24.47 3.23
N LYS A 499 -2.74 23.80 2.06
CA LYS A 499 -1.62 23.88 1.11
C LYS A 499 -1.64 25.15 0.26
N ASP A 500 -2.82 25.65 -0.12
CA ASP A 500 -2.97 26.87 -0.94
C ASP A 500 -2.62 28.15 -0.16
N THR A 501 -2.80 28.16 1.17
CA THR A 501 -2.43 29.31 2.02
C THR A 501 -0.94 29.44 2.35
N MET A 502 -0.08 28.48 1.98
CA MET A 502 1.37 28.60 2.23
C MET A 502 2.14 29.43 1.19
N GLN A 503 1.44 30.18 0.34
CA GLN A 503 2.06 31.05 -0.66
C GLN A 503 1.35 32.41 -0.76
N LEU A 504 1.11 33.09 0.36
CA LEU A 504 0.94 34.55 0.42
C LEU A 504 1.10 35.04 1.87
N ASP A 505 2.12 35.89 2.02
CA ASP A 505 2.40 36.87 3.08
C ASP A 505 2.48 36.49 4.56
N ALA A 506 3.51 37.06 5.16
CA ALA A 506 3.78 37.11 6.59
C ALA A 506 2.80 38.07 7.32
N ILE A 507 2.82 37.96 8.66
CA ILE A 507 2.22 38.86 9.67
C ILE A 507 0.73 38.49 9.93
N GLN A 508 0.15 38.43 11.13
CA GLN A 508 0.46 38.93 12.48
C GLN A 508 -0.31 38.08 13.52
N GLU A 509 0.08 38.21 14.78
CA GLU A 509 -0.69 37.87 15.98
C GLU A 509 -2.10 38.48 15.98
N MET A 510 -3.06 37.82 16.66
CA MET A 510 -3.96 38.42 17.66
C MET A 510 -4.94 37.38 18.23
N ASP A 511 -4.76 37.08 19.51
CA ASP A 511 -5.67 37.07 20.66
C ASP A 511 -7.19 36.84 20.53
N GLU A 512 -7.65 36.04 21.52
CA GLU A 512 -8.88 36.14 22.34
C GLU A 512 -10.24 36.29 21.65
N ASP A 513 -11.09 35.27 21.81
CA ASP A 513 -12.38 35.45 22.51
C ASP A 513 -12.96 34.09 22.92
N ASP A 514 -13.31 34.01 24.20
CA ASP A 514 -13.98 32.92 24.89
C ASP A 514 -15.44 32.77 24.43
N GLU A 515 -15.91 31.54 24.25
CA GLU A 515 -17.29 31.20 24.62
C GLU A 515 -17.31 29.88 25.40
N GLU A 516 -17.67 30.02 26.68
CA GLU A 516 -17.86 28.94 27.65
C GLU A 516 -19.04 28.04 27.25
N ALA A 517 -18.77 26.74 27.06
CA ALA A 517 -19.78 25.71 27.25
C ALA A 517 -19.46 24.95 28.54
N GLN A 518 -20.27 25.21 29.57
CA GLN A 518 -20.25 24.46 30.82
C GLN A 518 -20.62 23.00 30.54
N ASP A 519 -19.66 22.09 30.72
CA ASP A 519 -19.93 20.68 30.98
C ASP A 519 -19.31 20.33 32.34
N ASP A 520 -20.15 19.74 33.19
CA ASP A 520 -19.86 19.43 34.59
C ASP A 520 -18.56 18.62 34.79
N PRO A 521 -17.78 18.89 35.86
CA PRO A 521 -16.58 18.11 36.15
C PRO A 521 -16.99 16.72 36.67
N VAL A 522 -17.03 15.73 35.77
CA VAL A 522 -17.00 14.32 36.17
C VAL A 522 -15.60 14.03 36.70
N THR A 523 -15.45 14.04 38.02
CA THR A 523 -14.28 13.46 38.70
C THR A 523 -14.17 11.97 38.31
N PRO A 524 -13.10 11.53 37.64
CA PRO A 524 -12.95 10.11 37.34
C PRO A 524 -12.65 9.37 38.64
N SER A 525 -13.54 8.47 39.04
CA SER A 525 -13.24 7.48 40.08
C SER A 525 -11.99 6.69 39.67
N ALA A 526 -11.07 6.51 40.61
CA ALA A 526 -9.74 5.92 40.44
C ALA A 526 -9.71 4.41 40.10
N SER A 527 -10.66 3.90 39.31
CA SER A 527 -10.80 2.48 38.98
C SER A 527 -11.19 2.18 37.54
N ALA A 528 -11.10 3.13 36.60
CA ALA A 528 -11.23 2.82 35.19
C ALA A 528 -9.95 2.13 34.69
N GLU A 529 -10.01 0.82 34.44
CA GLU A 529 -8.92 0.09 33.81
C GLU A 529 -8.69 0.64 32.39
N VAL A 530 -7.46 1.09 32.11
CA VAL A 530 -7.08 1.57 30.78
C VAL A 530 -6.97 0.35 29.86
N PRO A 531 -7.70 0.29 28.74
CA PRO A 531 -7.54 -0.77 27.75
C PRO A 531 -6.09 -0.86 27.26
N VAL A 532 -5.56 -2.08 27.15
CA VAL A 532 -4.16 -2.28 26.72
C VAL A 532 -3.90 -1.65 25.36
N GLU A 533 -4.87 -1.73 24.44
CA GLU A 533 -4.77 -1.21 23.07
C GLU A 533 -4.68 0.33 22.98
N ASP A 534 -5.06 1.04 24.04
CA ASP A 534 -5.03 2.51 24.11
C ASP A 534 -3.63 3.06 24.45
N ILE A 535 -2.77 2.22 25.03
CA ILE A 535 -1.47 2.63 25.56
C ILE A 535 -0.53 3.10 24.44
N PRO A 536 -0.42 2.42 23.28
CA PRO A 536 0.37 2.92 22.16
C PRO A 536 -0.09 4.29 21.65
N GLN A 537 -1.40 4.57 21.58
CA GLN A 537 -1.89 5.89 21.15
C GLN A 537 -1.54 6.99 22.16
N ALA A 538 -1.71 6.69 23.45
CA ALA A 538 -1.34 7.61 24.52
C ALA A 538 0.17 7.88 24.54
N PHE A 539 0.99 6.88 24.23
CA PHE A 539 2.44 7.05 24.09
C PHE A 539 2.79 8.01 22.95
N SER A 540 2.25 7.80 21.74
CA SER A 540 2.45 8.72 20.62
C SER A 540 2.07 10.16 21.00
N HIS A 541 0.87 10.38 21.55
CA HIS A 541 0.44 11.70 22.02
C HIS A 541 1.38 12.29 23.10
N PHE A 542 1.80 11.47 24.07
CA PHE A 542 2.75 11.88 25.10
C PHE A 542 4.06 12.39 24.50
N THR A 543 4.64 11.70 23.52
CA THR A 543 5.90 12.11 22.88
C THR A 543 5.78 13.48 22.20
N PHE A 544 4.66 13.74 21.51
CA PHE A 544 4.38 15.02 20.89
C PHE A 544 4.27 16.15 21.91
N TRP A 545 3.49 15.95 22.96
CA TRP A 545 3.27 17.01 23.94
C TRP A 545 4.53 17.29 24.76
N LYS A 546 5.18 16.24 25.28
CA LYS A 546 6.35 16.37 26.15
C LYS A 546 7.63 16.77 25.40
N SER A 547 7.66 16.65 24.08
CA SER A 547 8.72 17.23 23.25
C SER A 547 8.49 18.71 22.91
N HIS A 548 7.42 19.34 23.43
CA HIS A 548 6.96 20.68 23.05
C HIS A 548 6.63 20.76 21.56
N ARG A 549 5.92 19.75 21.04
CA ARG A 549 5.48 19.66 19.63
C ARG A 549 6.63 19.55 18.62
N ASN A 550 7.84 19.23 19.09
CA ASN A 550 9.02 19.10 18.23
C ASN A 550 9.16 17.71 17.60
N LEU A 551 8.62 16.67 18.22
CA LEU A 551 8.78 15.29 17.78
C LEU A 551 7.54 14.45 18.09
N LEU A 552 7.17 13.54 17.21
CA LEU A 552 6.14 12.51 17.44
C LEU A 552 6.72 11.13 17.11
N VAL A 553 6.63 10.19 18.04
CA VAL A 553 6.92 8.77 17.78
C VAL A 553 5.63 8.05 17.37
N CYS A 554 5.64 7.39 16.21
CA CYS A 554 4.52 6.64 15.66
C CYS A 554 5.02 5.38 14.92
N ASP A 555 4.15 4.74 14.15
CA ASP A 555 4.41 3.43 13.52
C ASP A 555 4.70 2.35 14.57
N LEU A 556 3.93 2.38 15.67
CA LEU A 556 4.13 1.50 16.80
C LEU A 556 3.70 0.08 16.45
N GLN A 557 4.67 -0.84 16.39
CA GLN A 557 4.49 -2.22 15.96
C GLN A 557 5.43 -3.16 16.72
N GLY A 558 5.02 -4.42 16.88
CA GLY A 558 5.73 -5.40 17.70
C GLY A 558 4.80 -6.39 18.37
N VAL A 559 5.14 -6.84 19.58
CA VAL A 559 4.37 -7.84 20.32
C VAL A 559 4.04 -7.33 21.73
N PHE A 560 2.80 -7.54 22.16
CA PHE A 560 2.44 -7.36 23.57
C PHE A 560 2.73 -8.64 24.36
N ASN A 561 3.73 -8.58 25.24
CA ASN A 561 4.08 -9.67 26.13
C ASN A 561 3.29 -9.56 27.44
N ALA A 562 2.13 -10.23 27.47
CA ALA A 562 1.22 -10.23 28.62
C ALA A 562 1.88 -10.78 29.91
N ALA A 563 2.82 -11.72 29.80
CA ALA A 563 3.48 -12.33 30.96
C ALA A 563 4.37 -11.33 31.72
N ASN A 564 5.03 -10.43 30.98
CA ASN A 564 5.89 -9.39 31.54
C ASN A 564 5.21 -8.01 31.59
N ASN A 565 3.95 -7.93 31.15
CA ASN A 565 3.18 -6.70 31.02
C ASN A 565 3.94 -5.58 30.27
N VAL A 566 4.50 -5.93 29.10
CA VAL A 566 5.34 -5.03 28.30
C VAL A 566 5.04 -5.14 26.82
N PHE A 567 5.00 -4.00 26.12
CA PHE A 567 5.06 -3.93 24.66
C PHE A 567 6.52 -3.99 24.21
N GLU A 568 6.87 -5.03 23.46
CA GLU A 568 8.17 -5.15 22.79
C GLU A 568 8.02 -4.62 21.37
N LEU A 569 8.42 -3.37 21.14
CA LEU A 569 8.22 -2.64 19.90
C LEU A 569 9.50 -2.57 19.06
N THR A 570 9.36 -2.48 17.74
CA THR A 570 10.46 -2.30 16.79
C THR A 570 10.02 -1.44 15.60
N ASP A 571 10.98 -1.02 14.79
CA ASP A 571 10.76 -0.21 13.59
C ASP A 571 9.88 1.04 13.79
N PRO A 572 10.13 1.90 14.81
CA PRO A 572 9.36 3.12 14.97
C PRO A 572 9.67 4.15 13.88
N VAL A 573 8.72 5.04 13.66
CA VAL A 573 8.93 6.28 12.89
C VAL A 573 8.93 7.46 13.84
N ILE A 574 9.84 8.40 13.60
CA ILE A 574 9.86 9.70 14.26
C ILE A 574 9.56 10.77 13.23
N HIS A 575 8.51 11.55 13.48
CA HIS A 575 8.30 12.81 12.78
C HIS A 575 8.96 13.93 13.58
N HIS A 576 9.74 14.78 12.93
CA HIS A 576 10.40 15.91 13.59
C HIS A 576 10.00 17.26 12.96
N ALA A 577 9.73 18.26 13.79
CA ALA A 577 9.16 19.55 13.38
C ALA A 577 10.05 20.30 12.37
N ALA A 578 11.37 20.17 12.52
CA ALA A 578 12.34 20.79 11.64
C ALA A 578 12.51 20.04 10.29
N SER A 579 11.93 18.85 10.14
CA SER A 579 12.10 18.04 8.93
C SER A 579 11.31 18.61 7.76
N LYS A 580 12.03 19.15 6.77
CA LYS A 580 11.47 19.71 5.53
C LYS A 580 12.33 19.29 4.32
N GLY A 581 11.68 18.84 3.25
CA GLY A 581 12.35 18.47 2.00
C GLY A 581 13.41 17.38 2.19
N LYS A 582 14.67 17.70 1.83
CA LYS A 582 15.85 16.81 1.94
C LYS A 582 16.51 16.80 3.33
N LYS A 583 16.13 17.69 4.25
CA LYS A 583 16.64 17.71 5.63
C LYS A 583 15.71 16.88 6.53
N ARG A 584 15.83 15.56 6.50
CA ARG A 584 15.07 14.65 7.36
C ARG A 584 16.01 14.00 8.35
N GLU A 585 15.80 14.26 9.64
CA GLU A 585 16.71 13.82 10.69
C GLU A 585 16.59 12.32 11.00
N TYR A 586 15.39 11.76 10.85
CA TYR A 586 15.05 10.38 11.19
C TYR A 586 14.73 9.51 9.98
N GLY A 587 15.27 9.89 8.81
CA GLY A 587 15.17 9.11 7.58
C GLY A 587 13.97 9.45 6.70
N ARG A 588 13.69 8.59 5.71
CA ARG A 588 12.72 8.86 4.64
C ARG A 588 11.27 8.82 5.13
N THR A 589 10.99 8.06 6.19
CA THR A 589 9.66 7.94 6.80
C THR A 589 9.31 9.14 7.68
N ASP A 590 10.26 10.03 7.99
CA ASP A 590 10.00 11.30 8.67
C ASP A 590 9.25 12.26 7.73
N ARG A 591 7.99 12.53 8.04
CA ARG A 591 7.08 13.41 7.29
C ARG A 591 6.92 14.79 7.94
N GLY A 592 7.74 15.08 8.96
CA GLY A 592 7.69 16.31 9.74
C GLY A 592 6.29 16.65 10.24
N GLN A 593 5.96 17.95 10.22
CA GLN A 593 4.67 18.46 10.69
C GLN A 593 3.46 17.84 9.98
N ALA A 594 3.58 17.50 8.69
CA ALA A 594 2.49 16.86 7.95
C ALA A 594 2.16 15.46 8.50
N GLY A 595 3.18 14.69 8.88
CA GLY A 595 2.98 13.39 9.53
C GLY A 595 2.39 13.52 10.93
N MET A 596 2.86 14.51 11.70
CA MET A 596 2.30 14.81 13.02
C MET A 596 0.81 15.16 12.95
N HIS A 597 0.44 16.03 12.01
CA HIS A 597 -0.96 16.41 11.79
C HIS A 597 -1.82 15.18 11.44
N ARG A 598 -1.35 14.32 10.53
CA ARG A 598 -2.08 13.08 10.15
C ARG A 598 -2.37 12.18 11.34
N PHE A 599 -1.42 12.00 12.25
CA PHE A 599 -1.65 11.25 13.48
C PHE A 599 -2.79 11.85 14.31
N PHE A 600 -2.74 13.16 14.59
CA PHE A 600 -3.78 13.81 15.40
C PHE A 600 -5.15 13.85 14.72
N THR A 601 -5.21 13.70 13.40
CA THR A 601 -6.49 13.63 12.70
C THR A 601 -7.31 12.39 13.06
N THR A 602 -6.69 11.29 13.47
CA THR A 602 -7.38 10.03 13.81
C THR A 602 -7.23 9.67 15.29
N HIS A 603 -6.34 10.36 15.99
CA HIS A 603 -6.16 10.21 17.42
C HIS A 603 -7.39 10.68 18.19
N HIS A 604 -7.93 9.79 19.03
CA HIS A 604 -8.92 10.13 20.03
C HIS A 604 -8.27 10.01 21.41
N CYS A 605 -8.32 11.07 22.21
CA CYS A 605 -7.76 11.02 23.56
C CYS A 605 -8.49 9.96 24.38
N ASN A 606 -7.72 9.05 24.99
CA ASN A 606 -8.22 7.97 25.82
C ASN A 606 -7.98 8.25 27.31
N ALA A 607 -8.44 7.34 28.17
CA ALA A 607 -8.31 7.47 29.62
C ALA A 607 -6.85 7.73 30.07
N LEU A 608 -5.86 7.11 29.42
CA LEU A 608 -4.46 7.32 29.76
C LEU A 608 -3.94 8.70 29.33
N CYS A 609 -4.42 9.24 28.20
CA CYS A 609 -4.12 10.63 27.82
C CYS A 609 -4.59 11.61 28.90
N THR A 610 -5.80 11.41 29.42
CA THR A 610 -6.39 12.22 30.48
C THR A 610 -5.63 12.08 31.80
N LEU A 611 -5.29 10.84 32.20
CA LEU A 611 -4.50 10.57 33.40
C LEU A 611 -3.11 11.22 33.33
N LEU A 612 -2.49 11.25 32.15
CA LEU A 612 -1.22 11.92 31.89
C LEU A 612 -1.34 13.44 31.75
N ARG A 613 -2.56 14.00 31.86
CA ARG A 613 -2.87 15.43 31.69
C ARG A 613 -2.34 15.98 30.37
N LEU A 614 -2.49 15.19 29.30
CA LEU A 614 -2.20 15.66 27.95
C LEU A 614 -3.38 16.53 27.47
N PRO A 615 -3.13 17.61 26.70
CA PRO A 615 -4.20 18.45 26.18
C PRO A 615 -5.18 17.65 25.33
N ALA A 616 -6.46 17.96 25.41
CA ALA A 616 -7.45 17.36 24.53
C ALA A 616 -7.13 17.74 23.07
N CYS A 617 -7.23 16.75 22.18
CA CYS A 617 -7.18 16.96 20.74
C CYS A 617 -8.63 17.09 20.26
N HIS A 618 -8.98 18.24 19.66
CA HIS A 618 -10.29 18.46 19.02
C HIS A 618 -10.26 18.02 17.55
#